data_AF-A0A1I3FLR5-F1
#
_entry.id   AF-A0A1I3FLR5-F1
#
_cell.length_a   1.000
_cell.length_b   1.000
_cell.length_c   1.000
_cell.angle_alpha   90.00
_cell.angle_beta   90.00
_cell.angle_gamma   90.00
#
_symmetry.space_group_name_H-M   'P 1'
#
loop_
_entity.id
_entity.type
_entity.pdbx_description
1 polymer ?
#
loop_
_entity_poly.entity_id
_entity_poly.type
_entity_poly.pdbx_seq_one_letter_code
_entity_poly.pdbx_strand_id
1 'polypeptide(L)'
;MTKTEFLEALRRALNGNMAAASVEDNLKFYENYFYSEEAKGRSEAAVLSELGDPRILARTLIDAAERAGDAYAREANETQFRAASGAQNRDEYREEAYSQGNGRTVKRVRMPGWLIAILVIMVFVVVISVVGSLMWAILPYLIPVVLVVYIIRLFQKK
;
A
#
# COMPACT_ATOMS: atom_id res chain seq x y z
N MET A 1 -24.19 0.41 8.14
CA MET A 1 -23.86 -0.10 6.80
C MET A 1 -23.32 -1.51 6.94
N THR A 2 -23.47 -2.34 5.92
CA THR A 2 -22.80 -3.63 5.85
C THR A 2 -21.47 -3.54 5.09
N LYS A 3 -20.61 -4.55 5.19
CA LYS A 3 -19.37 -4.72 4.42
C LYS A 3 -19.63 -4.58 2.92
N THR A 4 -20.69 -5.22 2.44
CA THR A 4 -21.07 -5.16 1.02
C THR A 4 -21.46 -3.74 0.61
N GLU A 5 -22.27 -3.05 1.42
CA GLU A 5 -22.64 -1.65 1.17
C GLU A 5 -21.43 -0.72 1.21
N PHE A 6 -20.50 -0.96 2.13
CA PHE A 6 -19.26 -0.20 2.24
C PHE A 6 -18.39 -0.36 1.00
N LEU A 7 -18.14 -1.60 0.57
CA LEU A 7 -17.32 -1.88 -0.61
C LEU A 7 -17.97 -1.35 -1.89
N GLU A 8 -19.29 -1.42 -1.99
CA GLU A 8 -20.03 -0.85 -3.13
C GLU A 8 -19.96 0.68 -3.14
N ALA A 9 -20.10 1.34 -1.97
CA ALA A 9 -19.93 2.78 -1.84
C ALA A 9 -18.50 3.22 -2.16
N LEU A 10 -17.49 2.47 -1.71
CA LEU A 10 -16.09 2.68 -2.02
C LEU A 10 -15.85 2.56 -3.53
N ARG A 11 -16.36 1.48 -4.16
CA ARG A 11 -16.27 1.27 -5.61
C ARG A 11 -16.86 2.43 -6.40
N ARG A 12 -18.05 2.89 -6.02
CA ARG A 12 -18.71 4.03 -6.67
C ARG A 12 -17.91 5.32 -6.55
N ALA A 13 -17.28 5.56 -5.40
CA ALA A 13 -16.49 6.77 -5.17
C ALA A 13 -15.13 6.74 -5.88
N LEU A 14 -14.53 5.55 -6.03
CA LEU A 14 -13.27 5.35 -6.76
C LEU A 14 -13.48 5.31 -8.28
N ASN A 15 -14.63 4.81 -8.74
CA ASN A 15 -14.98 4.76 -10.16
C ASN A 15 -14.99 6.15 -10.78
N GLY A 16 -14.38 6.28 -11.96
CA GLY A 16 -14.25 7.54 -12.69
C GLY A 16 -13.10 8.43 -12.20
N ASN A 17 -12.49 8.12 -11.06
CA ASN A 17 -11.38 8.89 -10.47
C ASN A 17 -10.05 8.13 -10.46
N MET A 18 -10.07 6.82 -10.75
CA MET A 18 -8.89 5.97 -10.79
C MET A 18 -9.01 4.95 -11.92
N ALA A 19 -7.87 4.37 -12.34
CA ALA A 19 -7.85 3.28 -13.32
C ALA A 19 -8.63 2.07 -12.77
N ALA A 20 -9.38 1.38 -13.63
CA ALA A 20 -10.20 0.23 -13.23
C ALA A 20 -9.40 -0.87 -12.49
N ALA A 21 -8.14 -1.08 -12.89
CA ALA A 21 -7.22 -1.98 -12.20
C ALA A 21 -6.92 -1.52 -10.77
N SER A 22 -6.59 -0.24 -10.58
CA SER A 22 -6.37 0.37 -9.26
C SER A 22 -7.63 0.30 -8.37
N VAL A 23 -8.83 0.51 -8.94
CA VAL A 23 -10.09 0.37 -8.20
C VAL A 23 -10.28 -1.05 -7.69
N GLU A 24 -10.07 -2.04 -8.55
CA GLU A 24 -10.20 -3.46 -8.22
C GLU A 24 -9.20 -3.88 -7.15
N ASP A 25 -7.95 -3.43 -7.24
CA ASP A 25 -6.90 -3.72 -6.26
C ASP A 25 -7.24 -3.17 -4.88
N ASN A 26 -7.77 -1.93 -4.81
CA ASN A 26 -8.24 -1.35 -3.56
C ASN A 26 -9.43 -2.13 -2.99
N LEU A 27 -10.41 -2.51 -3.82
CA LEU A 27 -11.55 -3.29 -3.37
C LEU A 27 -11.12 -4.63 -2.76
N LYS A 28 -10.25 -5.37 -3.46
CA LYS A 28 -9.70 -6.65 -2.98
C LYS A 28 -8.93 -6.50 -1.68
N PHE A 29 -8.15 -5.42 -1.54
CA PHE A 29 -7.42 -5.14 -0.31
C PHE A 29 -8.38 -5.01 0.88
N TYR A 30 -9.43 -4.18 0.76
CA TYR A 30 -10.40 -4.01 1.84
C TYR A 30 -11.24 -5.26 2.08
N GLU A 31 -11.62 -5.99 1.04
CA GLU A 31 -12.33 -7.26 1.16
C GLU A 31 -11.54 -8.28 1.99
N ASN A 32 -10.25 -8.41 1.69
CA ASN A 32 -9.32 -9.26 2.45
C ASN A 32 -9.12 -8.77 3.88
N TYR A 33 -9.06 -7.45 4.08
CA TYR A 33 -8.95 -6.87 5.42
C TYR A 33 -10.16 -7.26 6.29
N PHE A 34 -11.39 -7.09 5.79
CA PHE A 34 -12.60 -7.56 6.48
C PHE A 34 -12.53 -9.05 6.82
N TYR A 35 -12.16 -9.88 5.84
CA TYR A 35 -12.03 -11.32 6.07
C TYR A 35 -11.02 -11.64 7.18
N SER A 36 -9.88 -10.95 7.18
CA SER A 36 -8.84 -11.14 8.19
C SER A 36 -9.25 -10.69 9.58
N GLU A 37 -10.05 -9.62 9.70
CA GLU A 37 -10.54 -9.11 10.98
C GLU A 37 -11.68 -9.97 11.53
N GLU A 38 -12.59 -10.43 10.66
CA GLU A 38 -13.63 -11.40 11.01
C GLU A 38 -13.04 -12.73 11.48
N ALA A 39 -11.98 -13.21 10.81
CA ALA A 39 -11.25 -14.42 11.22
C ALA A 39 -10.59 -14.29 12.61
N LYS A 40 -10.29 -13.07 13.06
CA LYS A 40 -9.79 -12.78 14.42
C LYS A 40 -10.92 -12.65 15.45
N GLY A 41 -12.18 -12.84 15.04
CA GLY A 41 -13.36 -12.74 15.90
C GLY A 41 -13.85 -11.31 16.11
N ARG A 42 -13.41 -10.33 15.32
CA ARG A 42 -13.96 -8.97 15.36
C ARG A 42 -15.29 -8.92 14.62
N SER A 43 -16.22 -8.11 15.13
CA SER A 43 -17.50 -7.88 14.46
C SER A 43 -17.33 -6.92 13.29
N GLU A 44 -18.09 -7.17 12.22
CA GLU A 44 -18.13 -6.32 11.02
C GLU A 44 -18.36 -4.83 11.36
N ALA A 45 -19.27 -4.55 12.30
CA ALA A 45 -19.56 -3.20 12.76
C ALA A 45 -18.35 -2.50 13.41
N ALA A 46 -17.49 -3.24 14.12
CA ALA A 46 -16.26 -2.70 14.71
C ALA A 46 -15.20 -2.40 13.63
N VAL A 47 -15.11 -3.25 12.60
CA VAL A 47 -14.20 -3.01 11.46
C VAL A 47 -14.67 -1.79 10.66
N LEU A 48 -15.98 -1.65 10.44
CA LEU A 48 -16.56 -0.51 9.74
C LEU A 48 -16.37 0.81 10.51
N SER A 49 -16.46 0.80 11.84
CA SER A 49 -16.20 2.00 12.63
C SER A 49 -14.73 2.40 12.63
N GLU A 50 -13.82 1.43 12.58
CA GLU A 50 -12.38 1.66 12.44
C GLU A 50 -12.03 2.26 11.06
N LEU A 51 -12.62 1.72 10.00
CA LEU A 51 -12.42 2.21 8.63
C LEU A 51 -13.09 3.57 8.38
N GLY A 52 -14.25 3.82 8.97
CA GLY A 52 -14.99 5.08 8.81
C GLY A 52 -15.79 5.16 7.50
N ASP A 53 -16.01 6.37 6.99
CA ASP A 53 -16.85 6.59 5.81
C ASP A 53 -16.13 6.17 4.51
N PRO A 54 -16.72 5.28 3.68
CA PRO A 54 -16.12 4.80 2.44
C PRO A 54 -15.81 5.93 1.44
N ARG A 55 -16.55 7.03 1.45
CA ARG A 55 -16.34 8.18 0.56
C ARG A 55 -15.08 8.97 0.94
N ILE A 56 -14.83 9.13 2.24
CA ILE A 56 -13.65 9.83 2.75
C ILE A 56 -12.40 8.98 2.52
N LEU A 57 -12.49 7.67 2.73
CA LEU A 57 -11.42 6.73 2.37
C LEU A 57 -11.12 6.78 0.88
N ALA A 58 -12.15 6.74 0.03
CA ALA A 58 -11.99 6.87 -1.42
C ALA A 58 -11.21 8.14 -1.79
N ARG A 59 -11.54 9.27 -1.15
CA ARG A 59 -10.84 10.53 -1.40
C ARG A 59 -9.36 10.43 -1.09
N THR A 60 -9.00 9.86 0.07
CA THR A 60 -7.61 9.67 0.49
C THR A 60 -6.84 8.77 -0.49
N LEU A 61 -7.48 7.71 -1.00
CA LEU A 61 -6.88 6.78 -1.97
C LEU A 61 -6.64 7.43 -3.33
N ILE A 62 -7.60 8.23 -3.82
CA ILE A 62 -7.46 9.02 -5.06
C ILE A 62 -6.30 10.00 -4.92
N ASP A 63 -6.27 10.74 -3.81
CA ASP A 63 -5.21 11.70 -3.48
C ASP A 63 -3.82 11.04 -3.40
N ALA A 64 -3.75 9.81 -2.90
CA ALA A 64 -2.51 9.03 -2.84
C ALA A 64 -2.09 8.55 -4.23
N ALA A 65 -3.03 8.07 -5.05
CA ALA A 65 -2.77 7.62 -6.40
C ALA A 65 -2.33 8.75 -7.34
N GLU A 66 -2.90 9.94 -7.18
CA GLU A 66 -2.50 11.14 -7.91
C GLU A 66 -1.04 11.52 -7.61
N ARG A 67 -0.64 11.48 -6.33
CA ARG A 67 0.75 11.70 -5.90
C ARG A 67 1.69 10.59 -6.37
N ALA A 68 1.20 9.35 -6.46
CA ALA A 68 1.95 8.22 -7.01
C ALA A 68 2.11 8.27 -8.54
N GLY A 69 1.47 9.23 -9.21
CA GLY A 69 1.58 9.43 -10.66
C GLY A 69 0.67 8.52 -11.48
N ASP A 70 -0.45 8.06 -10.91
CA ASP A 70 -1.48 7.36 -11.68
C ASP A 70 -2.07 8.32 -12.73
N ALA A 71 -1.87 8.01 -14.01
CA ALA A 71 -2.27 8.86 -15.12
C ALA A 71 -3.80 9.07 -15.18
N TYR A 72 -4.58 8.07 -14.76
CA TYR A 72 -6.03 8.17 -14.70
C TYR A 72 -6.50 9.10 -13.56
N ALA A 73 -5.80 9.08 -12.42
CA ALA A 73 -6.12 9.99 -11.32
C ALA A 73 -5.84 11.45 -11.69
N ARG A 74 -4.77 11.71 -12.47
CA ARG A 74 -4.49 13.05 -13.01
C ARG A 74 -5.53 13.51 -14.02
N GLU A 75 -5.93 12.67 -14.97
CA GLU A 75 -6.96 13.04 -15.96
C GLU A 75 -8.32 13.30 -15.30
N ALA A 76 -8.69 12.50 -14.30
CA ALA A 76 -9.89 12.71 -13.49
C ALA A 76 -9.81 13.99 -12.63
N ASN A 77 -8.64 14.31 -12.06
CA ASN A 77 -8.45 15.56 -11.34
C ASN A 77 -8.48 16.77 -12.29
N GLU A 78 -7.78 16.73 -13.44
CA GLU A 78 -7.83 17.81 -14.44
C GLU A 78 -9.25 18.06 -14.95
N THR A 79 -10.04 16.99 -15.18
CA THR A 79 -11.46 17.13 -15.54
C THR A 79 -12.32 17.63 -14.40
N GLN A 80 -12.13 17.18 -13.15
CA GLN A 80 -12.83 17.72 -11.97
C GLN A 80 -12.46 19.17 -11.69
N PHE A 81 -11.19 19.54 -11.79
CA PHE A 81 -10.70 20.89 -11.59
C PHE A 81 -11.28 21.83 -12.67
N ARG A 82 -11.34 21.37 -13.92
CA ARG A 82 -11.99 22.10 -15.03
C ARG A 82 -13.51 22.21 -14.85
N ALA A 83 -14.15 21.19 -14.29
CA ALA A 83 -15.59 21.21 -13.97
C ALA A 83 -15.90 22.11 -12.75
N ALA A 84 -15.02 22.15 -11.75
CA ALA A 84 -15.15 22.99 -10.56
C ALA A 84 -14.79 24.47 -10.84
N SER A 85 -13.91 24.73 -11.81
CA SER A 85 -13.56 26.09 -12.27
C SER A 85 -14.43 26.61 -13.43
N GLY A 86 -15.45 25.86 -13.85
CA GLY A 86 -16.30 26.16 -15.01
C GLY A 86 -17.55 27.01 -14.76
N ALA A 87 -17.78 27.51 -13.54
CA ALA A 87 -18.97 28.31 -13.21
C ALA A 87 -18.71 29.82 -13.18
N GLN A 88 -17.85 30.36 -14.06
CA GLN A 88 -17.79 31.80 -14.31
C GLN A 88 -17.30 32.12 -15.71
N ASN A 89 -18.24 32.55 -16.57
CA ASN A 89 -18.09 33.42 -17.73
C ASN A 89 -16.73 33.45 -18.46
N ARG A 90 -16.70 32.97 -19.71
CA ARG A 90 -16.40 33.84 -20.86
C ARG A 90 -16.71 33.09 -22.16
N ASP A 91 -17.68 33.62 -22.89
CA ASP A 91 -17.83 33.40 -24.33
C ASP A 91 -16.57 33.83 -25.09
N GLU A 92 -16.52 33.34 -26.33
CA GLU A 92 -15.88 33.94 -27.51
C GLU A 92 -14.52 33.37 -27.98
N TYR A 93 -14.57 32.93 -29.25
CA TYR A 93 -13.51 32.70 -30.23
C TYR A 93 -12.85 31.30 -30.38
N ARG A 94 -13.40 30.56 -31.35
CA ARG A 94 -12.83 30.30 -32.71
C ARG A 94 -11.94 29.06 -32.94
N GLU A 95 -12.42 28.31 -33.95
CA GLU A 95 -11.76 27.48 -34.97
C GLU A 95 -10.78 26.35 -34.59
N GLU A 96 -11.27 25.14 -34.89
CA GLU A 96 -10.68 24.23 -35.90
C GLU A 96 -9.16 23.96 -35.87
N ALA A 97 -8.79 22.72 -35.53
CA ALA A 97 -7.82 21.98 -36.33
C ALA A 97 -7.88 20.48 -36.03
N TYR A 98 -8.12 19.73 -37.10
CA TYR A 98 -8.00 18.28 -37.19
C TYR A 98 -6.61 17.77 -36.79
N SER A 99 -6.61 16.55 -36.23
CA SER A 99 -5.67 15.46 -36.50
C SER A 99 -4.19 15.79 -36.67
N GLN A 100 -3.36 15.45 -35.67
CA GLN A 100 -2.13 14.72 -35.98
C GLN A 100 -1.60 14.02 -34.73
N GLY A 101 -1.44 12.70 -34.84
CA GLY A 101 -0.74 11.92 -33.84
C GLY A 101 0.64 12.49 -33.59
N ASN A 102 1.02 12.58 -32.32
CA ASN A 102 2.42 12.61 -31.97
C ASN A 102 2.65 11.68 -30.81
N GLY A 103 3.31 10.57 -31.12
CA GLY A 103 3.62 9.51 -30.20
C GLY A 103 4.34 10.07 -28.99
N ARG A 104 3.69 9.97 -27.83
CA ARG A 104 4.41 10.03 -26.57
C ARG A 104 4.48 8.59 -26.08
N THR A 105 5.53 7.95 -26.59
CA THR A 105 6.22 6.80 -25.99
C THR A 105 5.57 6.42 -24.68
N VAL A 106 4.80 5.34 -24.73
CA VAL A 106 4.39 4.59 -23.55
C VAL A 106 5.69 4.31 -22.82
N LYS A 107 6.06 5.18 -21.87
CA LYS A 107 7.08 4.85 -20.89
C LYS A 107 6.34 3.86 -20.02
N ARG A 108 6.28 2.64 -20.53
CA ARG A 108 6.05 1.42 -19.79
C ARG A 108 7.10 1.52 -18.72
N VAL A 109 6.73 2.12 -17.59
CA VAL A 109 7.43 1.91 -16.34
C VAL A 109 7.13 0.45 -16.08
N ARG A 110 7.95 -0.40 -16.70
CA ARG A 110 8.25 -1.74 -16.23
C ARG A 110 8.48 -1.50 -14.74
N MET A 111 7.52 -1.85 -13.90
CA MET A 111 7.81 -2.11 -12.49
C MET A 111 8.97 -3.11 -12.55
N PRO A 112 10.22 -2.70 -12.28
CA PRO A 112 11.28 -3.63 -12.53
C PRO A 112 11.13 -4.67 -11.43
N GLY A 113 11.32 -5.95 -11.77
CA GLY A 113 11.23 -7.04 -10.77
C GLY A 113 12.21 -6.85 -9.60
N TRP A 114 13.16 -5.90 -9.72
CA TRP A 114 14.07 -5.48 -8.66
C TRP A 114 13.39 -4.90 -7.41
N LEU A 115 12.17 -4.37 -7.50
CA LEU A 115 11.47 -3.81 -6.33
C LEU A 115 10.96 -4.93 -5.42
N ILE A 116 10.44 -6.00 -6.04
CA ILE A 116 10.09 -7.24 -5.34
C ILE A 116 11.36 -7.88 -4.79
N ALA A 117 12.47 -7.88 -5.55
CA ALA A 117 13.75 -8.37 -5.06
C ALA A 117 14.25 -7.56 -3.84
N ILE A 118 14.15 -6.23 -3.86
CA ILE A 118 14.51 -5.35 -2.73
C ILE A 118 13.64 -5.64 -1.51
N LEU A 119 12.33 -5.82 -1.70
CA LEU A 119 11.40 -6.14 -0.62
C LEU A 119 11.71 -7.52 -0.01
N VAL A 120 11.95 -8.54 -0.84
CA VAL A 120 12.33 -9.88 -0.38
C VAL A 120 13.67 -9.83 0.36
N ILE A 121 14.67 -9.10 -0.16
CA ILE A 121 15.97 -8.92 0.49
C ILE A 121 15.79 -8.21 1.84
N MET A 122 14.96 -7.17 1.93
CA MET A 122 14.67 -6.48 3.18
C MET A 122 14.11 -7.44 4.24
N VAL A 123 13.13 -8.26 3.87
CA VAL A 123 12.55 -9.27 4.77
C VAL A 123 13.60 -10.30 5.18
N PHE A 124 14.43 -10.76 4.24
CA PHE A 124 15.50 -11.72 4.51
C PHE A 124 16.57 -11.16 5.46
N VAL A 125 16.94 -9.88 5.28
CA VAL A 125 17.89 -9.17 6.16
C VAL A 125 17.32 -9.06 7.57
N VAL A 126 16.02 -8.79 7.73
CA VAL A 126 15.38 -8.76 9.05
C VAL A 126 15.42 -10.15 9.71
N VAL A 127 15.10 -11.21 8.98
CA VAL A 127 15.14 -12.59 9.50
C VAL A 127 16.57 -12.97 9.90
N ILE A 128 17.56 -12.70 9.04
CA ILE A 128 18.97 -12.95 9.35
C ILE A 128 19.44 -12.08 10.51
N SER A 129 19.01 -10.82 10.61
CA SER A 129 19.35 -9.93 11.72
C SER A 129 18.78 -10.44 13.03
N VAL A 130 17.57 -11.02 13.03
CA VAL A 130 16.98 -11.61 14.23
C VAL A 130 17.76 -12.87 14.64
N VAL A 131 18.06 -13.77 13.70
CA VAL A 131 18.84 -14.99 13.98
C VAL A 131 20.29 -14.67 14.37
N GLY A 132 20.91 -13.71 13.71
CA GLY A 132 22.24 -13.18 14.00
C GLY A 132 22.29 -12.45 15.33
N SER A 133 21.24 -11.69 15.68
CA SER A 133 21.07 -11.09 17.00
C SER A 133 20.93 -12.17 18.06
N LEU A 134 20.23 -13.28 17.79
CA LEU A 134 20.16 -14.42 18.72
C LEU A 134 21.55 -15.06 18.89
N MET A 135 22.29 -15.31 17.79
CA MET A 135 23.65 -15.85 17.86
C MET A 135 24.63 -14.92 18.61
N TRP A 136 24.57 -13.61 18.35
CA TRP A 136 25.44 -12.64 19.02
C TRP A 136 25.02 -12.36 20.46
N ALA A 137 23.73 -12.43 20.79
CA ALA A 137 23.21 -12.34 22.16
C ALA A 137 23.60 -13.56 23.03
N ILE A 138 23.83 -14.73 22.43
CA ILE A 138 24.32 -15.92 23.15
C ILE A 138 25.84 -15.85 23.41
N LEU A 139 26.60 -15.11 22.59
CA LEU A 139 28.06 -14.96 22.73
C LEU A 139 28.51 -14.42 24.12
N PRO A 140 27.90 -13.36 24.71
CA PRO A 140 28.25 -12.91 26.06
C PRO A 140 27.81 -13.90 27.15
N TYR A 141 26.83 -14.77 26.89
CA TYR A 141 26.43 -15.85 27.81
C TYR A 141 27.32 -17.10 27.70
N LEU A 142 27.99 -17.32 26.56
CA LEU A 142 28.94 -18.42 26.38
C LEU A 142 30.15 -18.28 27.32
N ILE A 143 30.66 -17.05 27.51
CA ILE A 143 31.82 -16.75 28.36
C ILE A 143 31.62 -17.25 29.81
N PRO A 144 30.56 -16.89 30.54
CA PRO A 144 30.35 -17.38 31.91
C PRO A 144 30.08 -18.89 31.94
N VAL A 145 29.37 -19.47 30.96
CA VAL A 145 29.11 -20.91 30.92
C VAL A 145 30.41 -21.70 30.75
N VAL A 146 31.28 -21.29 29.84
CA VAL A 146 32.59 -21.94 29.63
C VAL A 146 33.48 -21.79 30.87
N LEU A 147 33.46 -20.63 31.53
CA LEU A 147 34.22 -20.38 32.76
C LEU A 147 33.76 -21.31 33.90
N VAL A 148 32.45 -21.47 34.09
CA VAL A 148 31.88 -22.39 35.09
C VAL A 148 32.24 -23.84 34.79
N VAL A 149 32.11 -24.29 33.53
CA VAL A 149 32.51 -25.64 33.13
C VAL A 149 34.01 -25.86 33.34
N TYR A 150 34.85 -24.86 33.03
CA TYR A 150 36.30 -24.94 33.23
C TYR A 150 36.66 -25.08 34.71
N ILE A 151 36.03 -24.31 35.60
CA ILE A 151 36.22 -24.43 37.06
C ILE A 151 35.80 -25.82 37.53
N ILE A 152 34.61 -26.29 37.15
CA ILE A 152 34.13 -27.64 37.54
C ILE A 152 35.11 -28.71 37.07
N ARG A 153 35.61 -28.61 35.82
CA ARG A 153 36.60 -29.57 35.30
C ARG A 153 37.94 -29.50 36.00
N LEU A 154 38.38 -28.31 36.43
CA LEU A 154 39.62 -28.12 37.17
C LEU A 154 39.54 -28.79 38.55
N PHE A 155 38.38 -28.69 39.22
CA PHE A 155 38.14 -29.32 40.50
C PHE A 155 37.87 -30.82 40.41
N GLN A 156 37.32 -31.32 39.29
CA GLN A 156 37.18 -32.77 39.06
C GLN A 156 38.48 -33.47 38.65
N LYS A 157 39.53 -32.71 38.26
CA LYS A 157 40.85 -33.25 37.90
C LYS A 157 41.88 -33.21 39.04
N LYS A 158 41.51 -32.71 40.22
CA LYS A 158 42.28 -32.91 41.46
C LYS A 158 41.64 -34.03 42.27
#